data_AF-A0A4R4D2A4-F1
#
_entry.id   AF-A0A4R4D2A4-F1
#
_cell.length_a   1.000
_cell.length_b   1.000
_cell.length_c   1.000
_cell.angle_alpha   90.00
_cell.angle_beta   90.00
_cell.angle_gamma   90.00
#
_symmetry.space_group_name_H-M   'P 1'
#
loop_
_entity.id
_entity.type
_entity.pdbx_description
1 polymer ?
#
loop_
_entity_poly.entity_id
_entity_poly.type
_entity_poly.pdbx_seq_one_letter_code
_entity_poly.pdbx_strand_id
1 'polypeptide(L)' 'MPRATLGHTGHPLAASPAMLAAWALLPLAALLRAFGPALLPGPLPYALAGAAWIAAFSLFLLAHGAMLLRPRADGKPG' A
#
# COMPACT_ATOMS: atom_id res chain seq x y z
N MET A 1 -7.21 7.13 0.26
CA MET A 1 -6.53 8.41 -0.04
C MET A 1 -5.53 8.73 1.06
N PRO A 2 -4.24 8.35 0.94
CA PRO A 2 -3.24 8.48 2.01
C PRO A 2 -3.12 9.89 2.60
N ARG A 3 -3.06 10.92 1.74
CA ARG A 3 -3.01 12.32 2.17
C ARG A 3 -4.20 12.74 3.05
N ALA A 4 -5.42 12.32 2.67
CA ALA A 4 -6.62 12.63 3.45
C ALA A 4 -6.59 11.90 4.79
N THR A 5 -6.18 10.63 4.82
CA THR A 5 -6.02 9.88 6.06
C THR A 5 -5.07 10.59 7.00
N LEU A 6 -3.87 10.96 6.53
CA LEU A 6 -2.88 11.70 7.34
C LEU A 6 -3.44 13.01 7.88
N GLY A 7 -4.09 13.81 7.03
CA GLY A 7 -4.67 15.10 7.44
C GLY A 7 -5.79 14.96 8.48
N HIS A 8 -6.70 14.00 8.30
CA HIS A 8 -7.82 13.79 9.22
C HIS A 8 -7.43 13.11 10.53
N THR A 9 -6.33 12.35 10.54
CA THR A 9 -5.81 11.68 11.75
C THR A 9 -4.75 12.51 12.48
N GLY A 10 -4.47 13.73 12.01
CA GLY A 10 -3.53 14.66 12.66
C GLY A 10 -2.05 14.32 12.45
N HIS A 11 -1.73 13.50 11.44
CA HIS A 11 -0.35 13.14 11.10
C HIS A 11 0.27 14.10 10.07
N PRO A 12 1.61 14.23 10.04
CA PRO A 12 2.31 14.98 9.01
C PRO A 12 1.95 14.47 7.61
N LEU A 13 1.77 15.39 6.66
CA LEU A 13 1.44 15.08 5.26
C LEU A 13 2.69 14.62 4.46
N ALA A 14 3.38 13.60 4.98
CA ALA A 14 4.57 13.02 4.39
C ALA A 14 4.36 11.51 4.15
N ALA A 15 4.80 11.03 3.00
CA ALA A 15 4.76 9.61 2.70
C ALA A 15 5.83 8.87 3.53
N SER A 16 5.42 7.86 4.29
CA SER A 16 6.37 6.98 4.97
C SER A 16 7.09 6.07 3.96
N PRO A 17 8.28 5.54 4.30
CA PRO A 17 8.99 4.57 3.45
C PRO A 17 8.11 3.36 3.07
N ALA A 18 7.26 2.90 4.00
CA ALA A 18 6.30 1.83 3.74
C ALA A 18 5.28 2.19 2.65
N MET A 19 4.84 3.46 2.61
CA MET A 19 3.92 3.93 1.58
C MET A 19 4.58 4.07 0.22
N LEU A 20 5.83 4.55 0.18
CA LEU A 20 6.63 4.59 -1.05
C LEU A 20 6.80 3.18 -1.64
N ALA A 21 7.12 2.20 -0.81
CA ALA A 21 7.22 0.81 -1.22
C ALA A 21 5.87 0.26 -1.72
N ALA A 22 4.76 0.52 -1.03
CA ALA A 22 3.43 0.11 -1.46
C ALA A 22 3.04 0.69 -2.83
N TRP A 23 3.36 1.97 -3.07
CA TRP A 23 3.12 2.63 -4.36
C TRP A 23 3.97 2.07 -5.50
N ALA A 24 5.16 1.53 -5.23
CA ALA A 24 5.97 0.84 -6.23
C ALA A 24 5.48 -0.60 -6.49
N LEU A 25 5.08 -1.31 -5.44
CA LEU A 25 4.65 -2.71 -5.53
C LEU A 25 3.33 -2.88 -6.28
N LEU A 26 2.38 -1.96 -6.13
CA LEU A 26 1.07 -2.06 -6.78
C LEU A 26 1.13 -2.02 -8.33
N PRO A 27 1.81 -1.06 -8.98
CA PRO A 27 2.00 -1.12 -10.43
C PRO A 27 2.87 -2.30 -10.85
N LEU A 28 3.88 -2.69 -10.06
CA LEU A 28 4.66 -3.90 -10.34
C LEU A 28 3.76 -5.15 -10.38
N ALA A 29 2.84 -5.30 -9.42
CA ALA A 29 1.85 -6.38 -9.41
C ALA A 29 0.98 -6.36 -10.67
N ALA A 30 0.53 -5.18 -11.10
CA ALA A 30 -0.24 -5.03 -12.33
C ALA A 30 0.56 -5.42 -13.58
N LEU A 31 1.83 -5.01 -13.67
CA LEU A 31 2.73 -5.37 -14.78
C LEU A 31 3.01 -6.87 -14.82
N LEU A 32 3.31 -7.48 -13.67
CA LEU A 32 3.52 -8.93 -13.56
C LEU A 32 2.27 -9.71 -13.96
N ARG A 33 1.08 -9.23 -13.60
CA ARG A 33 -0.19 -9.87 -13.98
C ARG A 33 -0.48 -9.73 -15.48
N ALA A 34 -0.25 -8.55 -16.05
CA ALA A 34 -0.62 -8.24 -17.43
C ALA A 34 0.38 -8.81 -18.45
N PHE A 35 1.68 -8.68 -18.18
CA PHE A 35 2.74 -9.02 -19.12
C PHE A 35 3.56 -10.25 -18.72
N GLY A 36 3.58 -10.60 -17.43
CA GLY A 36 4.34 -11.75 -16.93
C GLY A 36 4.00 -13.08 -17.61
N PRO A 37 2.73 -13.40 -17.95
CA PRO A 37 2.40 -14.64 -18.68
C PRO A 37 3.03 -14.75 -20.07
N ALA A 38 3.40 -13.62 -20.69
CA ALA A 38 4.11 -13.61 -21.97
C ALA A 38 5.62 -13.85 -21.81
N LEU A 39 6.16 -13.70 -20.60
CA LEU A 39 7.60 -13.71 -20.31
C LEU A 39 8.06 -14.91 -19.49
N LEU A 40 7.18 -15.47 -18.66
CA LEU A 40 7.50 -16.59 -17.77
C LEU A 40 6.46 -17.70 -17.94
N PRO A 41 6.88 -18.97 -17.85
CA PRO A 41 5.98 -20.11 -17.99
C PRO A 41 5.12 -20.35 -16.74
N GLY A 42 3.95 -20.94 -16.96
CA GLY A 42 3.11 -21.51 -15.90
C GLY A 42 2.50 -20.47 -14.95
N PRO A 43 2.19 -20.86 -13.70
CA PRO A 43 1.47 -20.00 -12.76
C PRO A 43 2.34 -18.94 -12.07
N LEU A 44 3.66 -18.94 -12.31
CA LEU A 44 4.62 -18.09 -11.59
C LEU A 44 4.32 -16.59 -11.72
N PRO A 45 3.99 -16.02 -12.90
CA PRO A 45 3.58 -14.62 -13.03
C PRO A 45 2.46 -14.21 -12.09
N TYR A 46 1.44 -15.07 -11.96
CA TYR A 46 0.27 -14.80 -11.14
C TYR A 46 0.61 -14.91 -9.65
N ALA A 47 1.46 -15.86 -9.25
CA ALA A 47 1.95 -15.97 -7.89
C ALA A 47 2.76 -14.73 -7.48
N LEU A 48 3.67 -14.26 -8.34
CA LEU A 48 4.46 -13.04 -8.09
C LEU A 48 3.57 -11.79 -8.05
N ALA A 49 2.62 -11.66 -8.98
CA ALA A 49 1.65 -10.56 -8.97
C ALA A 49 0.81 -10.56 -7.69
N GLY A 50 0.33 -11.74 -7.25
CA GLY A 50 -0.42 -11.91 -6.01
C GLY A 50 0.40 -11.53 -4.78
N ALA A 51 1.66 -11.99 -4.70
CA ALA A 51 2.56 -11.65 -3.60
C ALA A 51 2.85 -10.13 -3.53
N ALA A 52 3.14 -9.50 -4.66
CA ALA A 52 3.36 -8.05 -4.74
C ALA A 52 2.10 -7.26 -4.34
N TRP A 53 0.92 -7.72 -4.77
CA TRP A 53 -0.37 -7.14 -4.38
C TRP A 53 -0.60 -7.23 -2.87
N ILE A 54 -0.49 -8.43 -2.29
CA ILE A 54 -0.67 -8.64 -0.85
C ILE A 54 0.31 -7.77 -0.07
N ALA A 55 1.59 -7.76 -0.44
CA ALA A 55 2.60 -6.93 0.22
C ALA A 55 2.26 -5.43 0.16
N ALA A 56 1.83 -4.91 -0.99
CA ALA A 56 1.44 -3.50 -1.13
C ALA A 56 0.29 -3.13 -0.18
N PHE A 57 -0.76 -3.95 -0.12
CA PHE A 57 -1.92 -3.69 0.75
C PHE A 57 -1.61 -3.92 2.23
N SER A 58 -0.78 -4.91 2.58
CA SER A 58 -0.30 -5.11 3.95
C SER A 58 0.50 -3.90 4.43
N LEU A 59 1.43 -3.37 3.61
CA LEU A 59 2.17 -2.15 3.93
C LEU A 59 1.23 -0.94 4.09
N PHE A 60 0.22 -0.84 3.24
CA PHE A 60 -0.79 0.21 3.36
C PHE A 60 -1.55 0.12 4.70
N LEU A 61 -2.00 -1.07 5.08
CA LEU A 61 -2.72 -1.32 6.33
C LEU A 61 -1.82 -1.11 7.56
N LEU A 62 -0.56 -1.53 7.52
CA LEU A 62 0.38 -1.29 8.62
C LEU A 62 0.66 0.21 8.80
N ALA A 63 0.78 0.95 7.70
CA ALA A 63 1.03 2.38 7.76
C ALA A 63 -0.21 3.15 8.23
N HIS A 64 -1.40 2.90 7.67
CA HIS A 64 -2.59 3.74 7.92
C HIS A 64 -3.66 3.11 8.81
N GLY A 65 -3.73 1.79 8.90
CA GLY A 65 -4.81 1.08 9.59
C GLY A 65 -4.89 1.45 11.06
N ALA A 66 -3.76 1.49 11.76
CA ALA A 66 -3.72 1.90 13.16
C ALA A 66 -4.14 3.38 13.38
N MET A 67 -3.90 4.27 12.40
CA MET A 67 -4.30 5.67 12.49
C MET A 67 -5.83 5.82 12.52
N LEU A 68 -6.55 4.94 11.83
CA LEU A 68 -8.01 4.97 11.75
C LEU A 68 -8.69 4.33 12.97
N LEU A 69 -7.95 3.55 13.75
CA LEU A 69 -8.44 2.87 14.95
C LEU A 69 -8.07 3.59 16.24
N ARG A 70 -7.31 4.69 16.15
CA ARG A 70 -6.82 5.45 17.30
C ARG A 70 -7.36 6.87 17.27
N PRO A 71 -7.47 7.53 18.45
CA PRO A 71 -7.71 8.96 18.49
C PRO A 71 -6.67 9.72 17.68
N ARG A 72 -7.06 10.88 17.17
CA ARG A 72 -6.18 11.74 16.39
C ARG A 72 -4.87 12.03 17.12
N ALA A 73 -3.77 12.04 16.38
CA ALA A 73 -2.44 12.27 16.93
C ALA A 73 -2.26 13.71 17.45
N ASP A 74 -3.03 14.67 16.94
CA ASP A 74 -2.98 16.09 17.32
C ASP A 74 -3.91 16.45 18.49
N GLY A 75 -4.66 15.49 19.04
CA GLY A 75 -5.54 15.68 20.20
C GLY A 75 -6.76 16.57 19.94
N LYS A 76 -7.00 16.99 18.69
CA LYS A 76 -8.16 17.81 18.35
C LYS A 76 -9.44 16.97 18.30
N PRO A 77 -10.62 17.59 18.56
CA PRO A 77 -11.89 16.92 18.33
C PRO A 77 -12.01 16.45 16.88
N GLY A 78 -12.35 15.17 16.70
CA GLY A 78 -12.51 14.52 15.41
C GLY A 78 -12.57 13.02 15.57
#